data_AF-E2AIG5-F1
#
_entry.id   AF-E2AIG5-F1
#
_cell.length_a   1.000
_cell.length_b   1.000
_cell.length_c   1.000
_cell.angle_alpha   90.00
_cell.angle_beta   90.00
_cell.angle_gamma   90.00
#
_symmetry.space_group_name_H-M   'P 1'
#
loop_
_entity.id
_entity.type
_entity.pdbx_description
1 polymer ?
#
loop_
_entity_poly.entity_id
_entity_poly.type
_entity_poly.pdbx_seq_one_letter_code
_entity_poly.pdbx_strand_id
1 'polypeptide(L)'
;LKEKGNAALQEGKFDEAIKHYSDGIVLDGNNHVLYSNRSAAYAKSGKYQQALEDAEKTVSLKPNWAKGYSRKGSVLAYLGRYDESIKAYEKGLQLEPENEQLKSGLAELQDSRVLTTLSVLLGMNTDMEEPMETEPMNPPEPPKPKPEPKPEKKEENNLPPEKKEALEEKKLGNEAYKKKSFEEALQHYNKAVELDSTEIIYLLNIAAVYFEQKEYQKCIAQCEKAIEVGRENRADFKLIAKAFTRIGHAYKKMENWKQAKVYYEKSMSEHRTPEIKTLLSDIDKIIKEEERKAYIDPVKAEEEKELGNQKYKDGDYPAAIKHYSEAILRNPDDPKYYSNRAACYTKLAAFDLGLKDCEKVVELDPKFIKGWIRKGKILQAMQQQGKALTAYQKALELDPQNSEALEGYRSCAVSASSNPEEVRKRAMADPEVQSILRDPAMRLILEQMQSDPRALQDHLKNPDIAAKLQKLLESGLIAIH
;
A
#
# COMPACT_ATOMS: atom_id res chain seq x y z
N LEU A 1 8.36 -36.38 15.59
CA LEU A 1 8.12 -34.92 15.71
C LEU A 1 7.68 -34.28 14.40
N LYS A 2 8.43 -34.46 13.30
CA LYS A 2 8.03 -34.03 11.94
C LYS A 2 6.59 -34.41 11.56
N GLU A 3 6.18 -35.66 11.73
CA GLU A 3 4.84 -36.13 11.36
C GLU A 3 3.73 -35.51 12.21
N LYS A 4 3.98 -35.34 13.52
CA LYS A 4 3.08 -34.61 14.42
C LYS A 4 2.94 -33.14 14.00
N GLY A 5 4.05 -32.50 13.62
CA GLY A 5 4.04 -31.16 13.05
C GLY A 5 3.28 -31.08 11.72
N ASN A 6 3.42 -32.07 10.83
CA ASN A 6 2.69 -32.13 9.56
C ASN A 6 1.18 -32.31 9.80
N ALA A 7 0.78 -33.17 10.73
CA ALA A 7 -0.62 -33.38 11.10
C ALA A 7 -1.24 -32.10 11.68
N ALA A 8 -0.57 -31.45 12.64
CA ALA A 8 -1.01 -30.18 13.20
C ALA A 8 -1.13 -29.07 12.12
N LEU A 9 -0.22 -29.06 11.14
CA LEU A 9 -0.26 -28.11 10.01
C LEU A 9 -1.45 -28.37 9.07
N GLN A 10 -1.87 -29.62 8.88
CA GLN A 10 -3.06 -29.99 8.10
C GLN A 10 -4.35 -29.62 8.84
N GLU A 11 -4.36 -29.75 10.16
CA GLU A 11 -5.48 -29.34 11.03
C GLU A 11 -5.57 -27.82 11.25
N GLY A 12 -4.63 -27.03 10.72
CA GLY A 12 -4.59 -25.57 10.90
C GLY A 12 -4.08 -25.10 12.27
N LYS A 13 -3.57 -26.01 13.11
CA LYS A 13 -2.99 -25.72 14.42
C LYS A 13 -1.54 -25.28 14.28
N PHE A 14 -1.33 -24.05 13.84
CA PHE A 14 -0.02 -23.60 13.41
C PHE A 14 1.01 -23.47 14.55
N ASP A 15 0.62 -23.00 15.72
CA ASP A 15 1.54 -22.87 16.86
C ASP A 15 1.99 -24.25 17.39
N GLU A 16 1.11 -25.26 17.37
CA GLU A 16 1.48 -26.65 17.70
C GLU A 16 2.43 -27.24 16.65
N ALA A 17 2.18 -26.98 15.36
CA ALA A 17 3.07 -27.39 14.29
C ALA A 17 4.47 -26.77 14.44
N ILE A 18 4.54 -25.46 14.71
CA ILE A 18 5.79 -24.73 14.97
C ILE A 18 6.53 -25.33 16.16
N LYS A 19 5.82 -25.64 17.26
CA LYS A 19 6.40 -26.29 18.44
C LYS A 19 7.02 -27.64 18.07
N HIS A 20 6.26 -28.51 17.41
CA HIS A 20 6.75 -29.83 17.01
C HIS A 20 7.94 -29.80 16.04
N TYR A 21 7.98 -28.84 15.11
CA TYR A 21 9.16 -28.66 14.27
C TYR A 21 10.35 -28.10 15.03
N SER A 22 10.12 -27.19 15.97
CA SER A 22 11.18 -26.62 16.82
C SER A 22 11.80 -27.68 17.73
N ASP A 23 10.98 -28.50 18.38
CA ASP A 23 11.46 -29.66 19.14
C ASP A 23 12.26 -30.62 18.25
N GLY A 24 11.81 -30.81 16.99
CA GLY A 24 12.54 -31.61 16.00
C GLY A 24 13.91 -31.02 15.63
N ILE A 25 13.99 -29.69 15.50
CA ILE A 25 15.23 -28.97 15.16
C ILE A 25 16.21 -29.01 16.32
N VAL A 26 15.73 -29.00 17.57
CA VAL A 26 16.60 -29.20 18.75
C VAL A 26 17.28 -30.57 18.71
N LEU A 27 16.59 -31.60 18.22
CA LEU A 27 17.15 -32.95 18.08
C LEU A 27 18.03 -33.13 16.83
N ASP A 28 17.68 -32.49 15.72
CA ASP A 28 18.40 -32.55 14.46
C ASP A 28 18.47 -31.17 13.79
N GLY A 29 19.45 -30.38 14.22
CA GLY A 29 19.63 -28.98 13.80
C GLY A 29 20.10 -28.79 12.35
N ASN A 30 20.47 -29.87 11.65
CA ASN A 30 20.94 -29.84 10.26
C ASN A 30 19.86 -30.31 9.27
N ASN A 31 18.66 -30.62 9.75
CA ASN A 31 17.57 -31.10 8.92
C ASN A 31 16.86 -29.97 8.15
N HIS A 32 17.32 -29.68 6.93
CA HIS A 32 16.70 -28.68 6.04
C HIS A 32 15.17 -28.88 5.85
N VAL A 33 14.63 -30.09 5.95
CA VAL A 33 13.19 -30.35 5.81
C VAL A 33 12.40 -29.81 7.01
N LEU A 34 12.96 -29.86 8.22
CA LEU A 34 12.30 -29.32 9.41
C LEU A 34 12.21 -27.79 9.34
N TYR A 35 13.28 -27.12 8.92
CA TYR A 35 13.25 -25.67 8.68
C TYR A 35 12.27 -25.31 7.55
N SER A 36 12.23 -26.08 6.47
CA SER A 36 11.28 -25.86 5.37
C SER A 36 9.81 -25.96 5.81
N ASN A 37 9.51 -26.95 6.65
CA ASN A 37 8.15 -27.17 7.16
C ASN A 37 7.78 -26.14 8.23
N ARG A 38 8.73 -25.72 9.08
CA ARG A 38 8.52 -24.67 10.08
C ARG A 38 8.35 -23.29 9.42
N SER A 39 9.13 -23.00 8.37
CA SER A 39 8.94 -21.82 7.51
C SER A 39 7.52 -21.76 6.94
N ALA A 40 7.00 -22.87 6.42
CA ALA A 40 5.62 -22.94 5.92
C ALA A 40 4.57 -22.72 7.03
N ALA A 41 4.81 -23.24 8.24
CA ALA A 41 3.93 -23.02 9.39
C ALA A 41 3.93 -21.57 9.86
N TYR A 42 5.10 -20.93 9.91
CA TYR A 42 5.23 -19.50 10.21
C TYR A 42 4.53 -18.62 9.17
N ALA A 43 4.70 -18.93 7.88
CA ALA A 43 4.03 -18.20 6.80
C ALA A 43 2.51 -18.29 6.91
N LYS A 44 1.95 -19.50 7.17
CA LYS A 44 0.51 -19.67 7.40
C LYS A 44 -0.01 -18.97 8.66
N SER A 45 0.86 -18.72 9.64
CA SER A 45 0.56 -17.97 10.86
C SER A 45 0.71 -16.45 10.72
N GLY A 46 1.09 -15.94 9.55
CA GLY A 46 1.39 -14.52 9.33
C GLY A 46 2.74 -14.05 9.91
N LYS A 47 3.57 -14.97 10.40
CA LYS A 47 4.89 -14.71 10.99
C LYS A 47 5.98 -14.70 9.91
N TYR A 48 5.89 -13.78 8.96
CA TYR A 48 6.67 -13.83 7.71
C TYR A 48 8.18 -13.62 7.89
N GLN A 49 8.60 -12.81 8.87
CA GLN A 49 10.03 -12.61 9.14
C GLN A 49 10.70 -13.90 9.65
N GLN A 50 10.06 -14.60 10.59
CA GLN A 50 10.55 -15.91 11.07
C GLN A 50 10.48 -16.98 9.97
N ALA A 51 9.46 -16.91 9.10
CA ALA A 51 9.37 -17.80 7.94
C ALA A 51 10.54 -17.60 6.98
N LEU A 52 11.02 -16.36 6.82
CA LEU A 52 12.14 -16.04 5.93
C LEU A 52 13.44 -16.57 6.51
N GLU A 53 13.70 -16.36 7.79
CA GLU A 53 14.87 -16.89 8.49
C GLU A 53 14.99 -18.42 8.32
N ASP A 54 13.87 -19.15 8.50
CA ASP A 54 13.85 -20.60 8.30
C ASP A 54 13.99 -21.01 6.83
N ALA A 55 13.46 -20.23 5.88
CA ALA A 55 13.64 -20.49 4.45
C ALA A 55 15.09 -20.26 4.01
N GLU A 56 15.75 -19.23 4.55
CA GLU A 56 17.18 -18.96 4.35
C GLU A 56 18.04 -20.04 4.98
N LYS A 57 17.70 -20.48 6.19
CA LYS A 57 18.37 -21.62 6.82
C LYS A 57 18.23 -22.89 5.98
N THR A 58 17.04 -23.13 5.42
CA THR A 58 16.77 -24.28 4.53
C THR A 58 17.70 -24.29 3.32
N VAL A 59 17.80 -23.17 2.59
CA VAL A 59 18.68 -23.09 1.40
C VAL A 59 20.16 -23.08 1.77
N SER A 60 20.54 -22.59 2.96
CA SER A 60 21.92 -22.67 3.44
C SER A 60 22.35 -24.11 3.78
N LEU A 61 21.44 -24.90 4.37
CA LEU A 61 21.69 -26.29 4.73
C LEU A 61 21.66 -27.22 3.52
N LYS A 62 20.83 -26.92 2.52
CA LYS A 62 20.76 -27.69 1.27
C LYS A 62 20.59 -26.79 0.03
N PRO A 63 21.70 -26.25 -0.51
CA PRO A 63 21.65 -25.28 -1.61
C PRO A 63 21.17 -25.85 -2.95
N ASN A 64 21.14 -27.17 -3.12
CA ASN A 64 20.72 -27.87 -4.33
C ASN A 64 19.27 -28.39 -4.27
N TRP A 65 18.47 -27.95 -3.29
CA TRP A 65 17.09 -28.39 -3.14
C TRP A 65 16.10 -27.31 -3.57
N ALA A 66 15.53 -27.48 -4.76
CA ALA A 66 14.65 -26.49 -5.40
C ALA A 66 13.45 -26.08 -4.53
N LYS A 67 12.87 -27.01 -3.76
CA LYS A 67 11.75 -26.72 -2.84
C LYS A 67 12.11 -25.71 -1.74
N GLY A 68 13.38 -25.63 -1.34
CA GLY A 68 13.85 -24.61 -0.40
C GLY A 68 13.74 -23.20 -0.99
N TYR A 69 14.07 -23.05 -2.27
CA TYR A 69 13.91 -21.80 -2.99
C TYR A 69 12.45 -21.45 -3.24
N SER A 70 11.56 -22.44 -3.44
CA SER A 70 10.12 -22.18 -3.48
C SER A 70 9.62 -21.55 -2.19
N ARG A 71 10.07 -22.06 -1.03
CA ARG A 71 9.72 -21.48 0.29
C ARG A 71 10.26 -20.06 0.44
N LYS A 72 11.52 -19.84 0.07
CA LYS A 72 12.15 -18.51 0.14
C LYS A 72 11.43 -17.49 -0.75
N GLY A 73 11.13 -17.84 -1.99
CA GLY A 73 10.36 -17.00 -2.92
C GLY A 73 8.98 -16.67 -2.36
N SER A 74 8.20 -17.66 -1.94
CA SER A 74 6.85 -17.41 -1.42
C SER A 74 6.84 -16.47 -0.21
N VAL A 75 7.79 -16.62 0.72
CA VAL A 75 7.87 -15.75 1.90
C VAL A 75 8.32 -14.33 1.53
N LEU A 76 9.29 -14.17 0.62
CA LEU A 76 9.72 -12.86 0.14
C LEU A 76 8.57 -12.12 -0.58
N ALA A 77 7.74 -12.84 -1.35
CA ALA A 77 6.54 -12.29 -1.95
C ALA A 77 5.54 -11.78 -0.89
N TYR A 78 5.30 -12.54 0.20
CA TYR A 78 4.45 -12.08 1.30
C TYR A 78 5.02 -10.87 2.06
N LEU A 79 6.34 -10.68 2.05
CA LEU A 79 7.02 -9.52 2.62
C LEU A 79 7.09 -8.31 1.67
N GLY A 80 6.58 -8.44 0.43
CA GLY A 80 6.67 -7.39 -0.58
C GLY A 80 8.07 -7.22 -1.22
N ARG A 81 8.99 -8.16 -0.97
CA ARG A 81 10.37 -8.14 -1.50
C ARG A 81 10.43 -8.89 -2.83
N TYR A 82 9.75 -8.35 -3.84
CA TYR A 82 9.47 -9.05 -5.10
C TYR A 82 10.70 -9.35 -5.95
N ASP A 83 11.65 -8.43 -6.07
CA ASP A 83 12.90 -8.67 -6.82
C ASP A 83 13.70 -9.85 -6.25
N GLU A 84 13.74 -9.95 -4.93
CA GLU A 84 14.42 -11.05 -4.24
C GLU A 84 13.63 -12.35 -4.35
N SER A 85 12.30 -12.27 -4.37
CA SER A 85 11.42 -13.40 -4.62
C SER A 85 11.61 -13.99 -6.02
N ILE A 86 11.65 -13.13 -7.05
CA ILE A 86 11.91 -13.52 -8.44
C ILE A 86 13.26 -14.22 -8.54
N LYS A 87 14.33 -13.62 -7.99
CA LYS A 87 15.66 -14.23 -7.95
C LYS A 87 15.66 -15.59 -7.24
N ALA A 88 14.91 -15.73 -6.15
CA ALA A 88 14.79 -17.01 -5.45
C ALA A 88 14.09 -18.07 -6.33
N TYR A 89 12.98 -17.73 -6.99
CA TYR A 89 12.29 -18.65 -7.89
C TYR A 89 13.13 -19.03 -9.11
N GLU A 90 13.79 -18.07 -9.76
CA GLU A 90 14.74 -18.33 -10.85
C GLU A 90 15.86 -19.26 -10.41
N LYS A 91 16.42 -19.05 -9.21
CA LYS A 91 17.45 -19.94 -8.67
C LYS A 91 16.95 -21.35 -8.43
N GLY A 92 15.70 -21.50 -7.99
CA GLY A 92 15.03 -22.80 -7.89
C GLY A 92 14.85 -23.47 -9.25
N LEU A 93 14.42 -22.72 -10.27
CA LEU A 93 14.22 -23.23 -11.63
C LEU A 93 15.53 -23.59 -12.33
N GLN A 94 16.65 -22.94 -11.98
CA GLN A 94 17.98 -23.40 -12.41
C GLN A 94 18.32 -24.81 -11.89
N LEU A 95 17.77 -25.21 -10.74
CA LEU A 95 18.00 -26.54 -10.15
C LEU A 95 16.99 -27.57 -10.67
N GLU A 96 15.71 -27.19 -10.75
CA GLU A 96 14.63 -28.03 -11.28
C GLU A 96 13.78 -27.23 -12.30
N PRO A 97 14.17 -27.24 -13.59
CA PRO A 97 13.48 -26.44 -14.61
C PRO A 97 12.01 -26.80 -14.80
N GLU A 98 11.62 -28.05 -14.55
CA GLU A 98 10.25 -28.55 -14.70
C GLU A 98 9.38 -28.45 -13.45
N ASN A 99 9.85 -27.76 -12.41
CA ASN A 99 9.09 -27.63 -11.17
C ASN A 99 7.92 -26.65 -11.34
N GLU A 100 6.70 -27.19 -11.46
CA GLU A 100 5.46 -26.40 -11.65
C GLU A 100 5.22 -25.36 -10.55
N GLN A 101 5.56 -25.68 -9.30
CA GLN A 101 5.35 -24.75 -8.17
C GLN A 101 6.24 -23.50 -8.29
N LEU A 102 7.46 -23.68 -8.79
CA LEU A 102 8.39 -22.58 -9.05
C LEU A 102 7.97 -21.78 -10.31
N LYS A 103 7.56 -22.47 -11.39
CA LYS A 103 7.02 -21.82 -12.60
C LYS A 103 5.79 -20.96 -12.26
N SER A 104 4.85 -21.51 -11.50
CA SER A 104 3.64 -20.82 -11.07
C SER A 104 3.97 -19.62 -10.17
N GLY A 105 4.87 -19.79 -9.20
CA GLY A 105 5.28 -18.69 -8.30
C GLY A 105 6.01 -17.56 -9.02
N LEU A 106 6.80 -17.88 -10.04
CA LEU A 106 7.46 -16.87 -10.88
C LEU A 106 6.46 -16.17 -11.82
N ALA A 107 5.57 -16.94 -12.46
CA ALA A 107 4.54 -16.40 -13.36
C ALA A 107 3.56 -15.47 -12.62
N GLU A 108 3.18 -15.79 -11.38
CA GLU A 108 2.34 -14.92 -10.54
C GLU A 108 2.99 -13.55 -10.28
N LEU A 109 4.32 -13.50 -10.17
CA LEU A 109 5.06 -12.25 -9.94
C LEU A 109 5.40 -11.50 -11.23
N GLN A 110 5.43 -12.19 -12.37
CA GLN A 110 5.72 -11.62 -13.69
C GLN A 110 4.44 -11.25 -14.47
N ASP A 111 3.26 -11.63 -14.00
CA ASP A 111 1.99 -11.23 -14.62
C ASP A 111 1.91 -9.70 -14.64
N SER A 112 1.71 -9.15 -15.84
CA SER A 112 1.61 -7.72 -16.11
C SER A 112 0.62 -7.00 -15.18
N ARG A 113 -0.41 -7.70 -14.68
CA ARG A 113 -1.36 -7.14 -13.71
C ARG A 113 -0.75 -6.93 -12.32
N VAL A 114 0.14 -7.82 -11.87
CA VAL A 114 0.88 -7.66 -10.61
C VAL A 114 1.91 -6.55 -10.75
N LEU A 115 2.61 -6.49 -11.88
CA LEU A 115 3.56 -5.41 -12.23
C LEU A 115 2.89 -4.03 -12.37
N THR A 116 1.69 -3.96 -12.96
CA THR A 116 0.87 -2.73 -13.08
C THR A 116 0.31 -2.30 -11.73
N THR A 117 -0.14 -3.26 -10.90
CA THR A 117 -0.55 -2.97 -9.53
C THR A 117 0.64 -2.48 -8.69
N LEU A 118 1.84 -3.00 -8.97
CA LEU A 118 3.09 -2.63 -8.33
C LEU A 118 3.63 -1.27 -8.79
N SER A 119 3.50 -0.90 -10.07
CA SER A 119 3.91 0.42 -10.59
C SER A 119 3.04 1.55 -10.02
N VAL A 120 1.74 1.29 -9.87
CA VAL A 120 0.77 2.19 -9.23
C VAL A 120 1.05 2.32 -7.72
N LEU A 121 1.49 1.25 -7.05
CA LEU A 121 1.84 1.26 -5.62
C LEU A 121 3.23 1.88 -5.32
N LEU A 122 4.17 1.81 -6.27
CA LEU A 122 5.53 2.38 -6.15
C LEU A 122 5.68 3.77 -6.78
N GLY A 123 4.62 4.34 -7.36
CA GLY A 123 4.62 5.71 -7.88
C GLY A 123 5.50 5.92 -9.12
N MET A 124 5.78 4.85 -9.88
CA MET A 124 6.56 4.94 -11.12
C MET A 124 5.62 5.19 -12.30
N ASN A 125 5.43 6.47 -12.63
CA ASN A 125 4.91 6.86 -13.94
C ASN A 125 5.98 6.56 -15.00
N THR A 126 5.64 5.72 -15.97
CA THR A 126 6.35 5.69 -17.24
C THR A 126 5.33 5.86 -18.35
N ASP A 127 5.23 7.12 -18.80
CA ASP A 127 4.78 7.46 -20.15
C ASP A 127 5.67 6.74 -21.15
N MET A 128 5.11 5.76 -21.86
CA MET A 128 5.64 5.27 -23.13
C MET A 128 4.44 5.10 -24.07
N GLU A 129 4.51 5.85 -25.16
CA GLU A 129 3.50 6.04 -26.20
C GLU A 129 2.91 4.71 -26.72
N GLU A 130 1.58 4.67 -26.84
CA GLU A 130 0.88 3.69 -27.66
C GLU A 130 1.15 3.94 -29.16
N PRO A 131 1.40 2.88 -29.94
CA PRO A 131 0.94 2.84 -31.32
C PRO A 131 -0.13 1.77 -31.52
N MET A 132 -1.10 2.15 -32.35
CA MET A 132 -2.32 1.44 -32.74
C MET A 132 -2.17 -0.05 -33.11
N GLU A 133 -3.26 -0.75 -32.81
CA GLU A 133 -3.77 -2.03 -33.33
C GLU A 133 -3.12 -2.58 -34.62
N THR A 134 -2.64 -3.82 -34.54
CA THR A 134 -2.90 -4.86 -35.55
C THR A 134 -2.99 -6.23 -34.85
N GLU A 135 -4.09 -6.95 -35.05
CA GLU A 135 -4.22 -8.35 -34.62
C GLU A 135 -3.27 -9.25 -35.42
N PRO A 136 -2.48 -10.13 -34.77
CA PRO A 136 -1.99 -11.35 -35.39
C PRO A 136 -2.78 -12.55 -34.86
N MET A 137 -3.33 -13.31 -35.80
CA MET A 137 -4.02 -14.58 -35.59
C MET A 137 -3.20 -15.54 -34.73
N ASN A 138 -3.78 -16.01 -33.61
CA ASN A 138 -3.23 -17.13 -32.85
C ASN A 138 -3.37 -18.43 -33.68
N PRO A 139 -2.32 -19.28 -33.78
CA PRO A 139 -2.47 -20.65 -34.26
C PRO A 139 -3.40 -21.44 -33.31
N PRO A 140 -4.17 -22.43 -33.82
CA PRO A 140 -5.15 -23.13 -32.99
C PRO A 140 -4.48 -23.94 -31.88
N GLU A 141 -4.93 -23.73 -30.63
CA GLU A 141 -4.58 -24.57 -29.48
C GLU A 141 -4.90 -26.06 -29.79
N PRO A 142 -4.02 -27.01 -29.42
CA PRO A 142 -4.37 -28.43 -29.50
C PRO A 142 -5.58 -28.72 -28.60
N PRO A 143 -6.49 -29.62 -29.00
CA PRO A 143 -7.75 -29.85 -28.30
C PRO A 143 -7.46 -30.31 -26.86
N LYS A 144 -7.97 -29.54 -25.89
CA LYS A 144 -7.97 -29.92 -24.47
C LYS A 144 -8.61 -31.31 -24.34
N PRO A 145 -8.04 -32.22 -23.51
CA PRO A 145 -8.68 -33.49 -23.22
C PRO A 145 -10.11 -33.21 -22.75
N LYS A 146 -11.08 -33.94 -23.31
CA LYS A 146 -12.47 -33.88 -22.83
C LYS A 146 -12.45 -34.06 -21.31
N PRO A 147 -13.17 -33.24 -20.53
CA PRO A 147 -13.30 -33.49 -19.10
C PRO A 147 -13.85 -34.89 -18.94
N GLU A 148 -13.15 -35.74 -18.19
CA GLU A 148 -13.75 -36.98 -17.69
C GLU A 148 -15.07 -36.60 -16.99
N PRO A 149 -16.17 -37.35 -17.23
CA PRO A 149 -17.41 -37.09 -16.54
C PRO A 149 -17.14 -37.19 -15.05
N LYS A 150 -17.39 -36.09 -14.32
CA LYS A 150 -17.44 -36.14 -12.86
C LYS A 150 -18.37 -37.29 -12.48
N PRO A 151 -17.99 -38.18 -11.54
CA PRO A 151 -18.89 -39.22 -11.09
C PRO A 151 -20.20 -38.57 -10.66
N GLU A 152 -21.29 -38.96 -11.32
CA GLU A 152 -22.64 -38.55 -10.96
C GLU A 152 -22.83 -38.81 -9.46
N LYS A 153 -23.22 -37.76 -8.74
CA LYS A 153 -23.62 -37.90 -7.34
C LYS A 153 -24.81 -38.84 -7.31
N LYS A 154 -24.62 -40.02 -6.73
CA LYS A 154 -25.63 -41.09 -6.56
C LYS A 154 -26.86 -40.70 -5.69
N GLU A 155 -27.10 -39.42 -5.43
CA GLU A 155 -28.21 -38.92 -4.60
C GLU A 155 -29.41 -38.36 -5.41
N GLU A 156 -29.30 -38.20 -6.74
CA GLU A 156 -30.40 -37.61 -7.55
C GLU A 156 -31.63 -38.52 -7.73
N ASN A 157 -31.56 -39.81 -7.38
CA ASN A 157 -32.62 -40.77 -7.71
C ASN A 157 -33.84 -40.79 -6.76
N ASN A 158 -33.81 -40.10 -5.61
CA ASN A 158 -34.92 -40.12 -4.62
C ASN A 158 -35.58 -38.75 -4.33
N LEU A 159 -35.36 -37.74 -5.18
CA LEU A 159 -36.02 -36.43 -5.01
C LEU A 159 -37.51 -36.49 -5.42
N PRO A 160 -38.43 -35.84 -4.66
CA PRO A 160 -39.84 -35.69 -5.04
C PRO A 160 -39.98 -35.14 -6.48
N PRO A 161 -41.03 -35.55 -7.21
CA PRO A 161 -41.23 -35.11 -8.60
C PRO A 161 -41.25 -33.58 -8.75
N GLU A 162 -41.91 -32.88 -7.81
CA GLU A 162 -41.97 -31.41 -7.74
C GLU A 162 -40.56 -30.76 -7.67
N LYS A 163 -39.62 -31.36 -6.92
CA LYS A 163 -38.24 -30.87 -6.82
C LYS A 163 -37.42 -31.13 -8.08
N LYS A 164 -37.70 -32.22 -8.80
CA LYS A 164 -37.07 -32.49 -10.10
C LYS A 164 -37.53 -31.48 -11.15
N GLU A 165 -38.84 -31.20 -11.20
CA GLU A 165 -39.41 -30.17 -12.07
C GLU A 165 -38.85 -28.78 -11.75
N ALA A 166 -38.75 -28.40 -10.47
CA ALA A 166 -38.14 -27.12 -10.07
C ALA A 166 -36.66 -26.99 -10.49
N LEU A 167 -35.90 -28.09 -10.50
CA LEU A 167 -34.52 -28.11 -10.98
C LEU A 167 -34.41 -27.98 -12.50
N GLU A 168 -35.36 -28.53 -13.26
CA GLU A 168 -35.45 -28.37 -14.71
C GLU A 168 -35.82 -26.93 -15.09
N GLU A 169 -36.83 -26.35 -14.43
CA GLU A 169 -37.21 -24.95 -14.61
C GLU A 169 -36.03 -24.01 -14.31
N LYS A 170 -35.24 -24.29 -13.27
CA LYS A 170 -33.99 -23.55 -13.00
C LYS A 170 -32.98 -23.67 -14.16
N LYS A 171 -32.84 -24.84 -14.79
CA LYS A 171 -31.92 -25.00 -15.94
C LYS A 171 -32.38 -24.15 -17.12
N LEU A 172 -33.68 -24.17 -17.44
CA LEU A 172 -34.28 -23.33 -18.47
C LEU A 172 -34.10 -21.84 -18.16
N GLY A 173 -34.36 -21.43 -16.92
CA GLY A 173 -34.12 -20.06 -16.47
C GLY A 173 -32.66 -19.62 -16.59
N ASN A 174 -31.70 -20.50 -16.26
CA ASN A 174 -30.27 -20.23 -16.44
C ASN A 174 -29.87 -20.08 -17.92
N GLU A 175 -30.49 -20.84 -18.81
CA GLU A 175 -30.28 -20.73 -20.26
C GLU A 175 -30.85 -19.42 -20.81
N ALA A 176 -32.06 -19.05 -20.41
CA ALA A 176 -32.67 -17.77 -20.74
C ALA A 176 -31.85 -16.59 -20.19
N TYR A 177 -31.35 -16.69 -18.96
CA TYR A 177 -30.46 -15.70 -18.35
C TYR A 177 -29.18 -15.49 -19.15
N LYS A 178 -28.53 -16.58 -19.60
CA LYS A 178 -27.33 -16.51 -20.45
C LYS A 178 -27.62 -15.86 -21.81
N LYS A 179 -28.83 -16.06 -22.35
CA LYS A 179 -29.31 -15.41 -23.58
C LYS A 179 -29.73 -13.95 -23.36
N LYS A 180 -29.66 -13.43 -22.12
CA LYS A 180 -30.19 -12.11 -21.70
C LYS A 180 -31.70 -11.95 -21.90
N SER A 181 -32.44 -13.05 -22.07
CA SER A 181 -33.90 -13.08 -22.05
C SER A 181 -34.39 -13.02 -20.59
N PHE A 182 -34.32 -11.83 -19.99
CA PHE A 182 -34.55 -11.66 -18.56
C PHE A 182 -36.01 -11.94 -18.13
N GLU A 183 -36.98 -11.60 -18.96
CA GLU A 183 -38.40 -11.85 -18.67
C GLU A 183 -38.71 -13.35 -18.66
N GLU A 184 -38.23 -14.09 -19.67
CA GLU A 184 -38.34 -15.55 -19.73
C GLU A 184 -37.60 -16.21 -18.56
N ALA A 185 -36.41 -15.72 -18.20
CA ALA A 185 -35.66 -16.22 -17.05
C ALA A 185 -36.44 -16.04 -15.74
N LEU A 186 -37.07 -14.88 -15.53
CA LEU A 186 -37.92 -14.62 -14.36
C LEU A 186 -39.14 -15.53 -14.32
N GLN A 187 -39.78 -15.81 -15.46
CA GLN A 187 -40.90 -16.75 -15.51
C GLN A 187 -40.49 -18.15 -15.04
N HIS A 188 -39.40 -18.68 -15.60
CA HIS A 188 -38.87 -20.00 -15.22
C HIS A 188 -38.42 -20.04 -13.75
N TYR A 189 -37.76 -19.00 -13.24
CA TYR A 189 -37.35 -18.98 -11.82
C TYR A 189 -38.53 -18.81 -10.87
N ASN A 190 -39.54 -18.00 -11.19
CA ASN A 190 -40.74 -17.86 -10.36
C ASN A 190 -41.52 -19.19 -10.31
N LYS A 191 -41.64 -19.88 -11.45
CA LYS A 191 -42.24 -21.23 -11.49
C LYS A 191 -41.44 -22.23 -10.65
N ALA A 192 -40.11 -22.15 -10.65
CA ALA A 192 -39.28 -22.97 -9.75
C ALA A 192 -39.52 -22.67 -8.25
N VAL A 193 -39.77 -21.41 -7.88
CA VAL A 193 -40.12 -21.02 -6.51
C VAL A 193 -41.52 -21.51 -6.11
N GLU A 194 -42.48 -21.51 -7.04
CA GLU A 194 -43.82 -22.06 -6.80
C GLU A 194 -43.79 -23.58 -6.56
N LEU A 195 -42.92 -24.30 -7.28
CA LEU A 195 -42.73 -25.74 -7.13
C LEU A 195 -41.91 -26.11 -5.89
N ASP A 196 -40.87 -25.33 -5.54
CA ASP A 196 -40.07 -25.51 -4.34
C ASP A 196 -39.69 -24.17 -3.70
N SER A 197 -40.50 -23.75 -2.73
CA SER A 197 -40.33 -22.49 -1.99
C SER A 197 -39.26 -22.58 -0.89
N THR A 198 -38.70 -23.76 -0.62
CA THR A 198 -37.74 -23.97 0.47
C THR A 198 -36.29 -23.62 0.08
N GLU A 199 -36.02 -23.52 -1.22
CA GLU A 199 -34.68 -23.39 -1.75
C GLU A 199 -34.29 -21.93 -2.05
N ILE A 200 -33.23 -21.45 -1.39
CA ILE A 200 -32.72 -20.08 -1.51
C ILE A 200 -32.18 -19.77 -2.92
N ILE A 201 -31.67 -20.78 -3.63
CA ILE A 201 -30.99 -20.58 -4.94
C ILE A 201 -31.90 -19.94 -5.97
N TYR A 202 -33.20 -20.27 -6.01
CA TYR A 202 -34.13 -19.71 -6.99
C TYR A 202 -34.36 -18.22 -6.76
N LEU A 203 -34.55 -17.81 -5.50
CA LEU A 203 -34.68 -16.40 -5.10
C LEU A 203 -33.41 -15.62 -5.41
N LEU A 204 -32.23 -16.22 -5.19
CA LEU A 204 -30.96 -15.63 -5.60
C LEU A 204 -30.90 -15.45 -7.12
N ASN A 205 -31.30 -16.42 -7.93
CA ASN A 205 -31.27 -16.29 -9.38
C ASN A 205 -32.21 -15.17 -9.88
N ILE A 206 -33.39 -15.01 -9.28
CA ILE A 206 -34.29 -13.88 -9.55
C ILE A 206 -33.60 -12.55 -9.20
N ALA A 207 -32.96 -12.47 -8.02
CA ALA A 207 -32.22 -11.27 -7.63
C ALA A 207 -31.07 -10.96 -8.59
N ALA A 208 -30.42 -11.97 -9.18
CA ALA A 208 -29.39 -11.77 -10.20
C ALA A 208 -29.98 -11.11 -11.46
N VAL A 209 -31.17 -11.53 -11.90
CA VAL A 209 -31.87 -10.90 -13.03
C VAL A 209 -32.16 -9.42 -12.74
N TYR A 210 -32.74 -9.11 -11.58
CA TYR A 210 -33.03 -7.72 -11.21
C TYR A 210 -31.75 -6.88 -11.10
N PHE A 211 -30.64 -7.47 -10.67
CA PHE A 211 -29.35 -6.80 -10.65
C PHE A 211 -28.86 -6.41 -12.05
N GLU A 212 -28.95 -7.33 -13.02
CA GLU A 212 -28.58 -7.07 -14.42
C GLU A 212 -29.51 -6.05 -15.10
N GLN A 213 -30.80 -6.07 -14.75
CA GLN A 213 -31.78 -5.07 -15.19
C GLN A 213 -31.59 -3.69 -14.54
N LYS A 214 -30.61 -3.53 -13.63
CA LYS A 214 -30.35 -2.32 -12.83
C LYS A 214 -31.49 -1.95 -11.88
N GLU A 215 -32.40 -2.88 -11.62
CA GLU A 215 -33.49 -2.74 -10.65
C GLU A 215 -32.99 -3.06 -9.23
N TYR A 216 -32.08 -2.25 -8.73
CA TYR A 216 -31.33 -2.52 -7.50
C TYR A 216 -32.23 -2.68 -6.26
N GLN A 217 -33.30 -1.89 -6.13
CA GLN A 217 -34.23 -2.01 -5.01
C GLN A 217 -34.98 -3.36 -5.01
N LYS A 218 -35.43 -3.84 -6.18
CA LYS A 218 -36.07 -5.16 -6.31
C LYS A 218 -35.08 -6.28 -6.05
N CYS A 219 -33.84 -6.14 -6.52
CA CYS A 219 -32.76 -7.08 -6.23
C CYS A 219 -32.51 -7.21 -4.72
N ILE A 220 -32.44 -6.08 -3.99
CA ILE A 220 -32.23 -6.08 -2.54
C ILE A 220 -33.40 -6.77 -1.84
N ALA A 221 -34.64 -6.37 -2.13
CA ALA A 221 -35.83 -6.98 -1.54
C ALA A 221 -35.90 -8.50 -1.78
N GLN A 222 -35.50 -8.95 -2.97
CA GLN A 222 -35.47 -10.37 -3.29
C GLN A 222 -34.34 -11.12 -2.57
N CYS A 223 -33.17 -10.49 -2.39
CA CYS A 223 -32.10 -11.07 -1.59
C CYS A 223 -32.46 -11.16 -0.10
N GLU A 224 -33.19 -10.18 0.44
CA GLU A 224 -33.67 -10.20 1.83
C GLU A 224 -34.65 -11.36 2.05
N LYS A 225 -35.62 -11.54 1.13
CA LYS A 225 -36.49 -12.73 1.12
C LYS A 225 -35.68 -14.02 1.02
N ALA A 226 -34.64 -14.05 0.18
CA ALA A 226 -33.77 -15.22 0.05
C ALA A 226 -33.07 -15.55 1.38
N ILE A 227 -32.62 -14.54 2.13
CA ILE A 227 -32.00 -14.73 3.44
C ILE A 227 -32.99 -15.27 4.47
N GLU A 228 -34.22 -14.74 4.50
CA GLU A 228 -35.29 -15.22 5.38
C GLU A 228 -35.58 -16.69 5.13
N VAL A 229 -35.92 -17.05 3.87
CA VAL A 229 -36.18 -18.44 3.46
C VAL A 229 -34.98 -19.34 3.73
N GLY A 230 -33.76 -18.86 3.46
CA GLY A 230 -32.53 -19.60 3.71
C GLY A 230 -32.28 -19.87 5.20
N ARG A 231 -32.60 -18.93 6.08
CA ARG A 231 -32.46 -19.11 7.54
C ARG A 231 -33.52 -20.03 8.10
N GLU A 232 -34.77 -19.90 7.66
CA GLU A 232 -35.88 -20.78 8.06
C GLU A 232 -35.62 -22.24 7.68
N ASN A 233 -35.12 -22.46 6.46
CA ASN A 233 -34.85 -23.80 5.92
C ASN A 233 -33.41 -24.31 6.19
N ARG A 234 -32.62 -23.59 7.00
CA ARG A 234 -31.22 -23.94 7.36
C ARG A 234 -30.33 -24.21 6.13
N ALA A 235 -30.45 -23.37 5.11
CA ALA A 235 -29.62 -23.41 3.91
C ALA A 235 -28.14 -23.19 4.23
N ASP A 236 -27.26 -23.61 3.31
CA ASP A 236 -25.81 -23.42 3.43
C ASP A 236 -25.48 -21.93 3.65
N PHE A 237 -24.70 -21.64 4.71
CA PHE A 237 -24.24 -20.30 5.07
C PHE A 237 -23.54 -19.57 3.91
N LYS A 238 -22.93 -20.30 2.97
CA LYS A 238 -22.35 -19.74 1.74
C LYS A 238 -23.39 -19.11 0.82
N LEU A 239 -24.61 -19.64 0.77
CA LEU A 239 -25.69 -19.09 -0.04
C LEU A 239 -26.26 -17.83 0.61
N ILE A 240 -26.38 -17.83 1.94
CA ILE A 240 -26.76 -16.64 2.72
C ILE A 240 -25.70 -15.53 2.54
N ALA A 241 -24.41 -15.87 2.61
CA ALA A 241 -23.32 -14.94 2.32
C ALA A 241 -23.39 -14.38 0.90
N LYS A 242 -23.71 -15.22 -0.11
CA LYS A 242 -23.92 -14.75 -1.50
C LYS A 242 -25.08 -13.76 -1.61
N ALA A 243 -26.16 -13.95 -0.85
CA ALA A 243 -27.27 -13.01 -0.80
C ALA A 243 -26.81 -11.64 -0.26
N PHE A 244 -26.12 -11.64 0.88
CA PHE A 244 -25.56 -10.40 1.46
C PHE A 244 -24.56 -9.71 0.54
N THR A 245 -23.68 -10.47 -0.12
CA THR A 245 -22.75 -9.92 -1.12
C THR A 245 -23.48 -9.26 -2.29
N ARG A 246 -24.59 -9.85 -2.76
CA ARG A 246 -25.39 -9.26 -3.86
C ARG A 246 -26.08 -7.97 -3.43
N ILE A 247 -26.60 -7.90 -2.20
CA ILE A 247 -27.12 -6.66 -1.61
C ILE A 247 -26.00 -5.59 -1.53
N GLY A 248 -24.82 -5.97 -1.05
CA GLY A 248 -23.65 -5.09 -1.03
C GLY A 248 -23.29 -4.55 -2.42
N HIS A 249 -23.31 -5.40 -3.46
CA HIS A 249 -23.08 -4.97 -4.84
C HIS A 249 -24.15 -4.00 -5.34
N ALA A 250 -25.42 -4.23 -4.98
CA ALA A 250 -26.52 -3.32 -5.35
C ALA A 250 -26.34 -1.94 -4.72
N TYR A 251 -26.05 -1.85 -3.42
CA TYR A 251 -25.76 -0.57 -2.76
C TYR A 251 -24.50 0.11 -3.30
N LYS A 252 -23.47 -0.67 -3.65
CA LYS A 252 -22.26 -0.15 -4.31
C LYS A 252 -22.61 0.51 -5.65
N LYS A 253 -23.49 -0.10 -6.45
CA LYS A 253 -23.94 0.47 -7.73
C LYS A 253 -24.85 1.70 -7.56
N MET A 254 -25.51 1.83 -6.42
CA MET A 254 -26.28 3.01 -6.03
C MET A 254 -25.45 4.08 -5.33
N GLU A 255 -24.11 3.92 -5.24
CA GLU A 255 -23.18 4.81 -4.53
C GLU A 255 -23.52 5.02 -3.04
N ASN A 256 -24.30 4.11 -2.45
CA ASN A 256 -24.57 4.12 -1.02
C ASN A 256 -23.51 3.29 -0.29
N TRP A 257 -22.31 3.86 -0.16
CA TRP A 257 -21.13 3.20 0.38
C TRP A 257 -21.32 2.70 1.81
N LYS A 258 -22.02 3.48 2.65
CA LYS A 258 -22.29 3.14 4.05
C LYS A 258 -23.12 1.86 4.17
N GLN A 259 -24.21 1.74 3.41
CA GLN A 259 -25.01 0.53 3.40
C GLN A 259 -24.26 -0.64 2.74
N ALA A 260 -23.53 -0.37 1.65
CA ALA A 260 -22.72 -1.41 1.00
C ALA A 260 -21.74 -2.06 1.99
N LYS A 261 -21.03 -1.24 2.79
CA LYS A 261 -20.12 -1.71 3.84
C LYS A 261 -20.82 -2.65 4.84
N VAL A 262 -21.96 -2.23 5.39
CA VAL A 262 -22.71 -3.03 6.38
C VAL A 262 -23.07 -4.41 5.83
N TYR A 263 -23.53 -4.49 4.58
CA TYR A 263 -23.92 -5.76 3.97
C TYR A 263 -22.72 -6.64 3.58
N TYR A 264 -21.58 -6.06 3.20
CA TYR A 264 -20.34 -6.83 3.03
C TYR A 264 -19.79 -7.36 4.36
N GLU A 265 -19.88 -6.59 5.45
CA GLU A 265 -19.52 -7.05 6.80
C GLU A 265 -20.43 -8.21 7.24
N LYS A 266 -21.75 -8.09 7.00
CA LYS A 266 -22.70 -9.20 7.22
C LYS A 266 -22.32 -10.44 6.40
N SER A 267 -22.00 -10.28 5.11
CA SER A 267 -21.53 -11.39 4.26
C SER A 267 -20.27 -12.06 4.83
N MET A 268 -19.30 -11.27 5.26
CA MET A 268 -18.05 -11.75 5.86
C MET A 268 -18.24 -12.47 7.19
N SER A 269 -19.28 -12.11 7.94
CA SER A 269 -19.66 -12.80 9.19
C SER A 269 -20.22 -14.21 8.92
N GLU A 270 -20.89 -14.41 7.78
CA GLU A 270 -21.45 -15.70 7.37
C GLU A 270 -20.38 -16.56 6.66
N HIS A 271 -19.64 -15.99 5.70
CA HIS A 271 -18.57 -16.69 4.99
C HIS A 271 -17.46 -15.72 4.56
N ARG A 272 -16.29 -15.87 5.18
CA ARG A 272 -15.12 -15.02 4.92
C ARG A 272 -14.47 -15.34 3.58
N THR A 273 -14.47 -14.37 2.67
CA THR A 273 -13.79 -14.48 1.37
C THR A 273 -12.78 -13.35 1.16
N PRO A 274 -11.62 -13.61 0.53
CA PRO A 274 -10.61 -12.58 0.25
C PRO A 274 -11.16 -11.43 -0.60
N GLU A 275 -12.06 -11.71 -1.55
CA GLU A 275 -12.62 -10.74 -2.48
C GLU A 275 -13.49 -9.69 -1.77
N ILE A 276 -14.24 -10.10 -0.75
CA ILE A 276 -15.07 -9.15 0.02
C ILE A 276 -14.21 -8.36 1.00
N LYS A 277 -13.10 -8.94 1.50
CA LYS A 277 -12.14 -8.22 2.33
C LYS A 277 -11.48 -7.07 1.57
N THR A 278 -11.04 -7.29 0.33
CA THR A 278 -10.46 -6.22 -0.49
C THR A 278 -11.49 -5.14 -0.79
N LEU A 279 -12.71 -5.55 -1.15
CA LEU A 279 -13.80 -4.63 -1.44
C LEU A 279 -14.20 -3.76 -0.24
N LEU A 280 -14.22 -4.32 0.97
CA LEU A 280 -14.43 -3.55 2.21
C LEU A 280 -13.34 -2.50 2.42
N SER A 281 -12.08 -2.87 2.19
CA SER A 281 -10.95 -1.93 2.30
C SER A 281 -11.08 -0.76 1.31
N ASP A 282 -11.55 -1.02 0.09
CA ASP A 282 -11.74 0.02 -0.92
C ASP A 282 -12.91 0.95 -0.55
N ILE A 283 -14.02 0.38 -0.10
CA ILE A 283 -15.19 1.15 0.36
C ILE A 283 -14.84 1.99 1.59
N ASP A 284 -14.05 1.48 2.52
CA ASP A 284 -13.58 2.24 3.67
C ASP A 284 -12.75 3.47 3.27
N LYS A 285 -11.93 3.37 2.21
CA LYS A 285 -11.20 4.53 1.68
C LYS A 285 -12.16 5.57 1.12
N ILE A 286 -13.15 5.13 0.33
CA ILE A 286 -14.15 6.03 -0.27
C ILE A 286 -14.95 6.74 0.81
N ILE A 287 -15.47 6.00 1.81
CA ILE A 287 -16.23 6.58 2.93
C ILE A 287 -15.38 7.61 3.68
N LYS A 288 -14.12 7.28 3.99
CA LYS A 288 -13.22 8.22 4.67
C LYS A 288 -12.95 9.48 3.85
N GLU A 289 -12.87 9.35 2.53
CA GLU A 289 -12.65 10.49 1.66
C GLU A 289 -13.90 11.37 1.53
N GLU A 290 -15.11 10.78 1.44
CA GLU A 290 -16.37 11.51 1.49
C GLU A 290 -16.56 12.23 2.82
N GLU A 291 -16.27 11.54 3.93
CA GLU A 291 -16.32 12.13 5.28
C GLU A 291 -15.31 13.26 5.42
N ARG A 292 -14.07 13.09 4.92
CA ARG A 292 -13.07 14.15 4.89
C ARG A 292 -13.56 15.35 4.08
N LYS A 293 -14.11 15.15 2.88
CA LYS A 293 -14.64 16.23 2.03
C LYS A 293 -15.82 16.95 2.69
N ALA A 294 -16.72 16.20 3.32
CA ALA A 294 -17.85 16.77 4.07
C ALA A 294 -17.41 17.52 5.33
N TYR A 295 -16.22 17.20 5.88
CA TYR A 295 -15.64 17.88 7.03
C TYR A 295 -14.94 19.19 6.68
N ILE A 296 -14.70 19.47 5.40
CA ILE A 296 -14.03 20.68 4.96
C ILE A 296 -14.98 21.88 5.15
N ASP A 297 -14.60 22.79 6.04
CA ASP A 297 -15.31 24.02 6.36
C ASP A 297 -14.27 25.13 6.62
N PRO A 298 -13.93 25.94 5.59
CA PRO A 298 -12.91 26.98 5.71
C PRO A 298 -13.25 28.05 6.76
N VAL A 299 -14.54 28.32 7.01
CA VAL A 299 -14.96 29.34 7.98
C VAL A 299 -14.68 28.85 9.39
N LYS A 300 -15.09 27.62 9.72
CA LYS A 300 -14.78 27.00 11.01
C LYS A 300 -13.29 26.73 11.19
N ALA A 301 -12.55 26.46 10.12
CA ALA A 301 -11.10 26.31 10.19
C ALA A 301 -10.44 27.62 10.69
N GLU A 302 -10.92 28.77 10.22
CA GLU A 302 -10.41 30.07 10.63
C GLU A 302 -10.76 30.42 12.08
N GLU A 303 -11.97 30.07 12.53
CA GLU A 303 -12.40 30.20 13.93
C GLU A 303 -11.49 29.39 14.88
N GLU A 304 -11.22 28.13 14.55
CA GLU A 304 -10.29 27.29 15.34
C GLU A 304 -8.87 27.84 15.33
N LYS A 305 -8.41 28.38 14.20
CA LYS A 305 -7.09 29.01 14.13
C LYS A 305 -7.01 30.20 15.09
N GLU A 306 -8.04 31.03 15.19
CA GLU A 306 -8.03 32.14 16.16
C GLU A 306 -8.04 31.66 17.62
N LEU A 307 -8.79 30.59 17.94
CA LEU A 307 -8.72 29.95 19.25
C LEU A 307 -7.31 29.39 19.54
N GLY A 308 -6.69 28.75 18.55
CA GLY A 308 -5.31 28.28 18.61
C GLY A 308 -4.31 29.41 18.82
N ASN A 309 -4.50 30.54 18.15
CA ASN A 309 -3.68 31.76 18.32
C ASN A 309 -3.79 32.29 19.74
N GLN A 310 -5.00 32.29 20.32
CA GLN A 310 -5.20 32.71 21.71
C GLN A 310 -4.49 31.78 22.68
N LYS A 311 -4.66 30.45 22.54
CA LYS A 311 -3.97 29.47 23.40
C LYS A 311 -2.45 29.53 23.28
N TYR A 312 -1.94 29.81 22.08
CA TYR A 312 -0.52 30.04 21.86
C TYR A 312 -0.01 31.27 22.64
N LYS A 313 -0.77 32.38 22.65
CA LYS A 313 -0.44 33.58 23.43
C LYS A 313 -0.51 33.32 24.94
N ASP A 314 -1.47 32.51 25.37
CA ASP A 314 -1.62 32.09 26.77
C ASP A 314 -0.48 31.13 27.23
N GLY A 315 0.34 30.64 26.31
CA GLY A 315 1.44 29.69 26.57
C GLY A 315 0.99 28.22 26.64
N ASP A 316 -0.29 27.93 26.42
CA ASP A 316 -0.83 26.57 26.35
C ASP A 316 -0.65 25.99 24.94
N TYR A 317 0.60 25.62 24.64
CA TYR A 317 0.97 25.03 23.35
C TYR A 317 0.26 23.71 23.04
N PRO A 318 0.04 22.77 24.00
CA PRO A 318 -0.72 21.55 23.73
C PRO A 318 -2.17 21.82 23.32
N ALA A 319 -2.87 22.77 23.97
CA ALA A 319 -4.22 23.15 23.53
C ALA A 319 -4.20 23.85 22.18
N ALA A 320 -3.23 24.73 21.93
CA ALA A 320 -3.07 25.38 20.63
C ALA A 320 -2.88 24.36 19.50
N ILE A 321 -2.08 23.31 19.72
CA ILE A 321 -1.89 22.20 18.75
C ILE A 321 -3.20 21.49 18.44
N LYS A 322 -4.09 21.28 19.43
CA LYS A 322 -5.41 20.68 19.20
C LYS A 322 -6.24 21.56 18.25
N HIS A 323 -6.35 22.85 18.54
CA HIS A 323 -7.09 23.79 17.70
C HIS A 323 -6.50 23.93 16.29
N TYR A 324 -5.18 24.01 16.14
CA TYR A 324 -4.57 24.03 14.81
C TYR A 324 -4.72 22.71 14.04
N SER A 325 -4.70 21.57 14.74
CA SER A 325 -4.95 20.27 14.10
C SER A 325 -6.39 20.16 13.62
N GLU A 326 -7.33 20.71 14.38
CA GLU A 326 -8.73 20.80 14.01
C GLU A 326 -8.92 21.73 12.78
N ALA A 327 -8.26 22.88 12.77
CA ALA A 327 -8.24 23.77 11.60
C ALA A 327 -7.70 23.07 10.34
N ILE A 328 -6.64 22.26 10.47
CA ILE A 328 -6.08 21.46 9.36
C ILE A 328 -7.08 20.40 8.87
N LEU A 329 -7.85 19.77 9.75
CA LEU A 329 -8.87 18.80 9.33
C LEU A 329 -9.97 19.47 8.50
N ARG A 330 -10.36 20.69 8.87
CA ARG A 330 -11.42 21.46 8.20
C ARG A 330 -10.95 22.23 6.97
N ASN A 331 -9.67 22.54 6.87
CA ASN A 331 -9.08 23.14 5.68
C ASN A 331 -7.61 22.69 5.56
N PRO A 332 -7.36 21.53 4.91
CA PRO A 332 -6.03 20.93 4.85
C PRO A 332 -5.07 21.64 3.89
N ASP A 333 -5.55 22.60 3.10
CA ASP A 333 -4.81 23.22 2.01
C ASP A 333 -4.23 24.59 2.38
N ASP A 334 -4.60 25.19 3.52
CA ASP A 334 -4.00 26.46 3.97
C ASP A 334 -2.69 26.20 4.75
N PRO A 335 -1.53 26.68 4.25
CA PRO A 335 -0.23 26.50 4.89
C PRO A 335 -0.11 27.18 6.27
N LYS A 336 -0.95 28.18 6.58
CA LYS A 336 -0.87 28.93 7.85
C LYS A 336 -1.08 28.02 9.06
N TYR A 337 -2.00 27.06 8.98
CA TYR A 337 -2.33 26.20 10.11
C TYR A 337 -1.15 25.28 10.48
N TYR A 338 -0.51 24.68 9.47
CA TYR A 338 0.70 23.89 9.66
C TYR A 338 1.86 24.75 10.19
N SER A 339 2.05 25.97 9.66
CA SER A 339 3.08 26.88 10.17
C SER A 339 2.87 27.25 11.63
N ASN A 340 1.63 27.53 12.04
CA ASN A 340 1.30 27.86 13.42
C ASN A 340 1.46 26.65 14.36
N ARG A 341 1.10 25.45 13.91
CA ARG A 341 1.32 24.21 14.67
C ARG A 341 2.82 23.87 14.80
N ALA A 342 3.61 24.06 13.74
CA ALA A 342 5.06 23.92 13.79
C ALA A 342 5.71 24.88 14.80
N ALA A 343 5.17 26.09 14.96
CA ALA A 343 5.60 27.02 16.00
C ALA A 343 5.43 26.43 17.41
N CYS A 344 4.28 25.81 17.66
CA CYS A 344 3.98 25.15 18.94
C CYS A 344 4.93 23.98 19.18
N TYR A 345 5.15 23.14 18.17
CA TYR A 345 6.10 22.02 18.28
C TYR A 345 7.53 22.48 18.55
N THR A 346 7.94 23.61 17.97
CA THR A 346 9.25 24.23 18.26
C THR A 346 9.36 24.62 19.74
N LYS A 347 8.30 25.19 20.32
CA LYS A 347 8.26 25.57 21.75
C LYS A 347 8.24 24.35 22.69
N LEU A 348 7.66 23.24 22.26
CA LEU A 348 7.62 21.98 23.00
C LEU A 348 8.82 21.07 22.74
N ALA A 349 9.81 21.52 21.94
CA ALA A 349 10.96 20.72 21.50
C ALA A 349 10.59 19.42 20.76
N ALA A 350 9.39 19.34 20.18
CA ALA A 350 8.93 18.22 19.34
C ALA A 350 9.35 18.44 17.87
N PHE A 351 10.67 18.55 17.64
CA PHE A 351 11.24 19.04 16.39
C PHE A 351 10.87 18.19 15.16
N ASP A 352 10.78 16.87 15.30
CA ASP A 352 10.43 15.97 14.18
C ASP A 352 9.02 16.23 13.64
N LEU A 353 8.05 16.48 14.52
CA LEU A 353 6.68 16.83 14.11
C LEU A 353 6.62 18.22 13.49
N GLY A 354 7.38 19.16 14.04
CA GLY A 354 7.49 20.51 13.49
C GLY A 354 8.14 20.56 12.10
N LEU A 355 9.15 19.72 11.83
CA LEU A 355 9.75 19.60 10.51
C LEU A 355 8.76 19.06 9.47
N LYS A 356 7.98 18.03 9.82
CA LYS A 356 6.93 17.49 8.94
C LYS A 356 5.90 18.55 8.58
N ASP A 357 5.46 19.35 9.55
CA ASP A 357 4.54 20.47 9.29
C ASP A 357 5.20 21.52 8.39
N CYS A 358 6.47 21.86 8.61
CA CYS A 358 7.20 22.80 7.77
C CYS A 358 7.42 22.28 6.33
N GLU A 359 7.63 20.98 6.15
CA GLU A 359 7.67 20.34 4.84
C GLU A 359 6.32 20.42 4.14
N LYS A 360 5.23 20.16 4.86
CA LYS A 360 3.88 20.30 4.29
C LYS A 360 3.56 21.74 3.90
N VAL A 361 4.01 22.73 4.69
CA VAL A 361 3.89 24.15 4.35
C VAL A 361 4.59 24.46 3.02
N VAL A 362 5.82 23.99 2.86
CA VAL A 362 6.60 24.22 1.63
C VAL A 362 6.01 23.48 0.43
N GLU A 363 5.40 22.32 0.65
CA GLU A 363 4.68 21.56 -0.38
C GLU A 363 3.41 22.29 -0.84
N LEU A 364 2.65 22.85 0.10
CA LEU A 364 1.40 23.58 -0.19
C LEU A 364 1.67 24.96 -0.81
N ASP A 365 2.63 25.72 -0.26
CA ASP A 365 3.02 27.03 -0.75
C ASP A 365 4.54 27.24 -0.59
N PRO A 366 5.33 26.96 -1.64
CA PRO A 366 6.77 27.20 -1.64
C PRO A 366 7.15 28.67 -1.41
N LYS A 367 6.26 29.63 -1.67
CA LYS A 367 6.49 31.07 -1.48
C LYS A 367 6.15 31.54 -0.06
N PHE A 368 5.66 30.64 0.80
CA PHE A 368 5.32 30.98 2.18
C PHE A 368 6.59 31.11 3.04
N ILE A 369 7.14 32.33 3.08
CA ILE A 369 8.41 32.68 3.76
C ILE A 369 8.48 32.17 5.20
N LYS A 370 7.39 32.31 5.98
CA LYS A 370 7.33 31.85 7.37
C LYS A 370 7.56 30.35 7.52
N GLY A 371 7.21 29.53 6.52
CA GLY A 371 7.48 28.10 6.50
C GLY A 371 8.98 27.80 6.48
N TRP A 372 9.71 28.46 5.59
CA TRP A 372 11.17 28.34 5.48
C TRP A 372 11.89 28.84 6.73
N ILE A 373 11.45 29.96 7.30
CA ILE A 373 12.00 30.50 8.55
C ILE A 373 11.78 29.51 9.70
N ARG A 374 10.57 28.97 9.87
CA ARG A 374 10.30 27.98 10.92
C ARG A 374 11.10 26.71 10.74
N LYS A 375 11.25 26.24 9.49
CA LYS A 375 12.13 25.11 9.16
C LYS A 375 13.56 25.38 9.60
N GLY A 376 14.10 26.57 9.27
CA GLY A 376 15.43 27.01 9.68
C GLY A 376 15.60 27.01 11.20
N LYS A 377 14.64 27.56 11.95
CA LYS A 377 14.66 27.60 13.42
C LYS A 377 14.67 26.22 14.06
N ILE A 378 13.86 25.30 13.55
CA ILE A 378 13.82 23.92 14.05
C ILE A 378 15.14 23.20 13.77
N LEU A 379 15.68 23.32 12.55
CA LEU A 379 16.96 22.73 12.18
C LEU A 379 18.12 23.30 12.99
N GLN A 380 18.09 24.61 13.27
CA GLN A 380 19.04 25.28 14.15
C GLN A 380 18.97 24.72 15.57
N ALA A 381 17.77 24.54 16.12
CA ALA A 381 17.57 23.92 17.43
C ALA A 381 18.05 22.44 17.48
N MET A 382 17.97 21.72 16.36
CA MET A 382 18.51 20.37 16.19
C MET A 382 20.02 20.32 15.89
N GLN A 383 20.73 21.45 15.92
CA GLN A 383 22.16 21.56 15.58
C GLN A 383 22.51 21.14 14.12
N GLN A 384 21.53 21.13 13.22
CA GLN A 384 21.71 20.88 11.80
C GLN A 384 21.98 22.19 11.03
N GLN A 385 23.05 22.88 11.41
CA GLN A 385 23.38 24.24 10.93
C GLN A 385 23.42 24.36 9.39
N GLY A 386 23.99 23.37 8.68
CA GLY A 386 24.06 23.40 7.22
C GLY A 386 22.68 23.41 6.56
N LYS A 387 21.76 22.54 7.01
CA LYS A 387 20.38 22.51 6.49
C LYS A 387 19.59 23.76 6.92
N ALA A 388 19.87 24.28 8.11
CA ALA A 388 19.25 25.52 8.59
C ALA A 388 19.65 26.71 7.70
N LEU A 389 20.93 26.81 7.32
CA LEU A 389 21.41 27.83 6.37
C LEU A 389 20.68 27.77 5.04
N THR A 390 20.53 26.57 4.44
CA THR A 390 19.78 26.41 3.19
C THR A 390 18.32 26.83 3.34
N ALA A 391 17.68 26.50 4.47
CA ALA A 391 16.29 26.91 4.72
C ALA A 391 16.15 28.44 4.85
N TYR A 392 17.07 29.10 5.57
CA TYR A 392 17.08 30.55 5.67
C TYR A 392 17.45 31.23 4.35
N GLN A 393 18.37 30.66 3.58
CA GLN A 393 18.72 31.16 2.26
C GLN A 393 17.50 31.16 1.33
N LYS A 394 16.73 30.07 1.30
CA LYS A 394 15.46 30.01 0.56
C LYS A 394 14.44 31.04 1.05
N ALA A 395 14.38 31.32 2.35
CA ALA A 395 13.55 32.41 2.87
C ALA A 395 14.02 33.79 2.36
N LEU A 396 15.33 34.01 2.28
CA LEU A 396 15.94 35.26 1.81
C LEU A 396 15.85 35.43 0.28
N GLU A 397 15.83 34.34 -0.48
CA GLU A 397 15.56 34.37 -1.92
C GLU A 397 14.14 34.89 -2.21
N LEU A 398 13.19 34.59 -1.32
CA LEU A 398 11.81 35.06 -1.41
C LEU A 398 11.63 36.49 -0.88
N ASP A 399 12.30 36.83 0.23
CA ASP A 399 12.31 38.16 0.83
C ASP A 399 13.71 38.51 1.38
N PRO A 400 14.53 39.22 0.57
CA PRO A 400 15.91 39.56 0.94
C PRO A 400 16.04 40.49 2.16
N GLN A 401 14.98 41.20 2.52
CA GLN A 401 14.98 42.16 3.65
C GLN A 401 14.35 41.57 4.91
N ASN A 402 14.03 40.27 4.91
CA ASN A 402 13.40 39.64 6.05
C ASN A 402 14.36 39.58 7.25
N SER A 403 14.07 40.35 8.30
CA SER A 403 14.93 40.45 9.48
C SER A 403 15.13 39.11 10.20
N GLU A 404 14.06 38.31 10.31
CA GLU A 404 14.08 37.02 11.01
C GLU A 404 14.90 35.97 10.25
N ALA A 405 14.81 35.97 8.91
CA ALA A 405 15.63 35.09 8.07
C ALA A 405 17.11 35.53 8.04
N LEU A 406 17.38 36.85 7.98
CA LEU A 406 18.74 37.39 8.00
C LEU A 406 19.45 37.09 9.33
N GLU A 407 18.76 37.27 10.45
CA GLU A 407 19.28 36.95 11.78
C GLU A 407 19.56 35.45 11.92
N GLY A 408 18.60 34.61 11.52
CA GLY A 408 18.75 33.15 11.52
C GLY A 408 19.93 32.68 10.66
N TYR A 409 20.06 33.24 9.45
CA TYR A 409 21.17 32.96 8.54
C TYR A 409 22.52 33.36 9.15
N ARG A 410 22.64 34.59 9.67
CA ARG A 410 23.88 35.08 10.32
C ARG A 410 24.24 34.23 11.53
N SER A 411 23.27 33.88 12.37
CA SER A 411 23.49 33.05 13.55
C SER A 411 24.03 31.66 13.17
N CYS A 412 23.43 31.02 12.16
CA CYS A 412 23.90 29.73 11.68
C CYS A 412 25.28 29.82 11.01
N ALA A 413 25.56 30.90 10.27
CA ALA A 413 26.83 31.12 9.60
C ALA A 413 27.98 31.35 10.60
N VAL A 414 27.75 32.12 11.66
CA VAL A 414 28.71 32.31 12.76
C VAL A 414 28.94 30.99 13.50
N SER A 415 27.87 30.25 13.81
CA SER A 415 28.00 28.95 14.47
C SER A 415 28.74 27.91 13.61
N ALA A 416 28.58 27.95 12.29
CA ALA A 416 29.31 27.08 11.37
C ALA A 416 30.80 27.48 11.28
N SER A 417 31.10 28.77 11.15
CA SER A 417 32.48 29.27 11.06
C SER A 417 33.28 29.16 12.37
N SER A 418 32.61 29.05 13.51
CA SER A 418 33.27 28.95 14.83
C SER A 418 33.97 27.61 15.08
N ASN A 419 33.70 26.54 14.29
CA ASN A 419 34.32 25.23 14.49
C ASN A 419 34.86 24.62 13.17
N PRO A 420 36.00 25.14 12.65
CA PRO A 420 36.54 24.75 11.34
C PRO A 420 36.81 23.25 11.18
N GLU A 421 37.17 22.56 12.27
CA GLU A 421 37.42 21.11 12.25
C GLU A 421 36.13 20.28 12.09
N GLU A 422 35.03 20.70 12.71
CA GLU A 422 33.73 20.02 12.54
C GLU A 422 33.11 20.28 11.17
N VAL A 423 33.26 21.50 10.63
CA VAL A 423 32.85 21.82 9.26
C VAL A 423 33.62 20.95 8.27
N ARG A 424 34.95 20.85 8.44
CA ARG A 424 35.79 19.97 7.62
C ARG A 424 35.40 18.50 7.76
N LYS A 425 35.11 18.02 8.98
CA LYS A 425 34.70 16.63 9.24
C LYS A 425 33.33 16.31 8.63
N ARG A 426 32.37 17.24 8.70
CA ARG A 426 31.02 17.09 8.13
C ARG A 426 31.04 17.17 6.60
N ALA A 427 31.78 18.12 6.03
CA ALA A 427 31.93 18.24 4.59
C ALA A 427 32.65 17.02 3.99
N MET A 428 33.64 16.47 4.70
CA MET A 428 34.30 15.21 4.33
C MET A 428 33.43 13.97 4.55
N ALA A 429 32.26 14.07 5.20
CA ALA A 429 31.31 12.95 5.32
C ALA A 429 30.32 12.88 4.14
N ASP A 430 30.22 13.95 3.33
CA ASP A 430 29.38 13.99 2.13
C ASP A 430 30.12 13.32 0.95
N PRO A 431 29.62 12.19 0.39
CA PRO A 431 30.26 11.49 -0.73
C PRO A 431 30.40 12.36 -1.99
N GLU A 432 29.50 13.32 -2.20
CA GLU A 432 29.52 14.23 -3.34
C GLU A 432 30.61 15.30 -3.15
N VAL A 433 30.79 15.82 -1.94
CA VAL A 433 31.92 16.71 -1.62
C VAL A 433 33.26 15.96 -1.75
N GLN A 434 33.33 14.70 -1.33
CA GLN A 434 34.53 13.87 -1.53
C GLN A 434 34.85 13.64 -3.00
N SER A 435 33.85 13.42 -3.86
CA SER A 435 34.06 13.20 -5.29
C SER A 435 34.59 14.48 -5.96
N ILE A 436 34.04 15.63 -5.60
CA ILE A 436 34.49 16.95 -6.07
C ILE A 436 35.96 17.20 -5.64
N LEU A 437 36.33 16.89 -4.41
CA LEU A 437 37.71 17.05 -3.91
C LEU A 437 38.71 16.03 -4.48
N ARG A 438 38.24 14.94 -5.08
CA ARG A 438 39.07 13.94 -5.79
C ARG A 438 39.24 14.28 -7.27
N ASP A 439 38.43 15.17 -7.81
CA ASP A 439 38.51 15.63 -9.20
C ASP A 439 39.84 16.38 -9.43
N PRO A 440 40.73 15.89 -10.32
CA PRO A 440 42.00 16.55 -10.60
C PRO A 440 41.85 17.97 -11.15
N ALA A 441 40.81 18.23 -11.93
CA ALA A 441 40.54 19.56 -12.47
C ALA A 441 40.12 20.52 -11.36
N MET A 442 39.28 20.05 -10.44
CA MET A 442 38.83 20.87 -9.30
C MET A 442 39.98 21.16 -8.33
N ARG A 443 40.90 20.21 -8.09
CA ARG A 443 42.09 20.45 -7.26
C ARG A 443 42.97 21.55 -7.83
N LEU A 444 43.23 21.54 -9.14
CA LEU A 444 44.00 22.57 -9.81
C LEU A 444 43.34 23.95 -9.69
N ILE A 445 42.01 24.01 -9.80
CA ILE A 445 41.25 25.25 -9.65
C ILE A 445 41.31 25.77 -8.21
N LEU A 446 41.20 24.89 -7.20
CA LEU A 446 41.32 25.26 -5.79
C LEU A 446 42.73 25.75 -5.42
N GLU A 447 43.77 25.17 -6.04
CA GLU A 447 45.17 25.60 -5.87
C GLU A 447 45.46 26.94 -6.57
N GLN A 448 44.90 27.13 -7.78
CA GLN A 448 44.92 28.42 -8.47
C GLN A 448 44.20 29.51 -7.68
N MET A 449 43.08 29.18 -7.03
CA MET A 449 42.31 30.11 -6.21
C MET A 449 43.09 30.59 -4.96
N GLN A 450 43.99 29.75 -4.41
CA GLN A 450 44.87 30.17 -3.31
C GLN A 450 45.99 31.12 -3.75
N SER A 451 46.36 31.09 -5.04
CA SER A 451 47.48 31.87 -5.59
C SER A 451 47.03 33.12 -6.36
N ASP A 452 45.86 33.08 -7.02
CA ASP A 452 45.26 34.22 -7.72
C ASP A 452 43.72 34.22 -7.59
N PRO A 453 43.15 35.07 -6.72
CA PRO A 453 41.70 35.20 -6.54
C PRO A 453 40.94 35.65 -7.80
N ARG A 454 41.62 36.26 -8.79
CA ARG A 454 40.97 36.74 -10.03
C ARG A 454 40.73 35.62 -11.04
N ALA A 455 41.52 34.55 -10.99
CA ALA A 455 41.35 33.37 -11.83
C ALA A 455 40.00 32.65 -11.60
N LEU A 456 39.38 32.87 -10.43
CA LEU A 456 38.07 32.32 -10.09
C LEU A 456 36.96 32.79 -11.05
N GLN A 457 37.01 34.04 -11.52
CA GLN A 457 35.99 34.61 -12.40
C GLN A 457 35.92 33.92 -13.77
N ASP A 458 37.06 33.41 -14.26
CA ASP A 458 37.10 32.70 -15.53
C ASP A 458 36.59 31.26 -15.41
N HIS A 459 36.84 30.60 -14.27
CA HIS A 459 36.34 29.24 -14.00
C HIS A 459 34.84 29.21 -13.69
N LEU A 460 34.29 30.28 -13.10
CA LEU A 460 32.85 30.44 -12.86
C LEU A 460 32.01 30.59 -14.14
N LYS A 461 32.63 30.84 -15.29
CA LYS A 461 31.93 30.85 -16.60
C LYS A 461 31.47 29.45 -17.03
N ASN A 462 32.06 28.40 -16.48
CA ASN A 462 31.65 27.03 -16.73
C ASN A 462 30.57 26.61 -15.71
N PRO A 463 29.34 26.30 -16.13
CA PRO A 463 28.22 25.98 -15.23
C PRO A 463 28.48 24.73 -14.36
N ASP A 464 29.22 23.74 -14.86
CA ASP A 464 29.54 22.53 -14.10
C ASP A 464 30.54 22.80 -12.97
N ILE A 465 31.51 23.67 -13.24
CA ILE A 465 32.52 24.08 -12.24
C ILE A 465 31.87 25.01 -11.21
N ALA A 466 30.98 25.91 -11.66
CA ALA A 466 30.21 26.78 -10.78
C ALA A 466 29.33 25.99 -9.80
N ALA A 467 28.62 24.95 -10.27
CA ALA A 467 27.82 24.08 -9.41
C ALA A 467 28.67 23.32 -8.37
N LYS A 468 29.83 22.80 -8.78
CA LYS A 468 30.78 22.14 -7.87
C LYS A 468 31.36 23.11 -6.82
N LEU A 469 31.72 24.33 -7.22
CA LEU A 469 32.18 25.38 -6.31
C LEU A 469 31.08 25.83 -5.33
N GLN A 470 29.85 25.98 -5.81
CA GLN A 470 28.69 26.28 -4.99
C GLN A 470 28.43 25.19 -3.94
N LYS A 471 28.54 23.91 -4.33
CA LYS A 471 28.44 22.79 -3.38
C LYS A 471 29.54 22.82 -2.31
N LEU A 472 30.76 23.21 -2.67
CA LEU A 472 31.85 23.36 -1.71
C LEU A 472 31.66 24.58 -0.78
N LEU A 473 31.04 25.66 -1.27
CA LEU A 473 30.61 26.81 -0.46
C LEU A 473 29.49 26.44 0.51
N GLU A 474 28.47 25.70 0.05
CA GLU A 474 27.39 25.15 0.89
C GLU A 474 27.92 24.23 1.99
N SER A 475 29.00 23.50 1.71
CA SER A 475 29.69 22.64 2.68
C SER A 475 30.55 23.41 3.71
N GLY A 476 30.77 24.71 3.49
CA GLY A 476 31.58 25.57 4.36
C GLY A 476 33.10 25.33 4.26
N LEU A 477 33.57 24.56 3.29
CA LEU A 477 35.01 24.27 3.08
C LEU A 477 35.77 25.43 2.44
N ILE A 478 35.07 26.31 1.75
CA ILE A 478 35.65 27.46 1.05
C ILE A 478 34.84 28.70 1.42
N ALA A 479 35.53 29.82 1.58
CA ALA A 479 34.94 31.16 1.65
C ALA A 479 35.51 32.00 0.51
N ILE A 480 34.64 32.68 -0.25
CA ILE A 480 35.07 33.72 -1.18
C ILE A 480 35.13 35.02 -0.37
N HIS A 481 36.32 35.64 -0.31
CA HIS A 481 36.56 36.93 0.33
C HIS A 481 36.73 38.03 -0.70
#